data_AF-A0A9D1R4T1-F1
#
_entry.id   AF-A0A9D1R4T1-F1
#
_cell.length_a   1.000
_cell.length_b   1.000
_cell.length_c   1.000
_cell.angle_alpha   90.00
_cell.angle_beta   90.00
_cell.angle_gamma   90.00
#
_symmetry.space_group_name_H-M   'P 1'
#
loop_
_entity.id
_entity.type
_entity.pdbx_description
1 polymer ?
#
loop_
_entity_poly.entity_id
_entity_poly.type
_entity_poly.pdbx_seq_one_letter_code
_entity_poly.pdbx_strand_id
1 'polypeptide(L)'
;MDERGQDKVVAFDTLFTTNHIQMLKVLLTYLDPAAQKSIAVYIKWMELQYTLSFFRRYPGASIRGLPKEESFDAARLCDEMLPYCAPREKEQLQSMKNMLQNLSNAQEMMEMMQMMKELFPEGENPFQGDAADILSGLSGMFQNK
;
A
#
# COMPACT_ATOMS: atom_id res chain seq x y z
N MET A 1 15.22 -9.07 -2.54
CA MET A 1 14.49 -7.90 -3.07
C MET A 1 13.15 -8.42 -3.53
N ASP A 2 12.02 -7.91 -3.03
CA ASP A 2 10.70 -8.45 -3.34
C ASP A 2 10.29 -8.12 -4.79
N GLU A 3 10.45 -9.10 -5.68
CA GLU A 3 10.10 -9.03 -7.12
C GLU A 3 8.60 -8.71 -7.34
N ARG A 4 7.74 -9.15 -6.41
CA ARG A 4 6.28 -8.97 -6.46
C ARG A 4 5.81 -7.52 -6.49
N GLY A 5 6.56 -6.59 -5.89
CA GLY A 5 6.22 -5.17 -5.90
C GLY A 5 6.50 -4.52 -7.26
N GLN A 6 7.60 -4.92 -7.90
CA GLN A 6 8.00 -4.46 -9.24
C GLN A 6 7.04 -4.97 -10.30
N ASP A 7 6.55 -6.21 -10.15
CA ASP A 7 5.58 -6.82 -11.07
C ASP A 7 4.30 -5.99 -11.19
N LYS A 8 3.81 -5.38 -10.09
CA LYS A 8 2.59 -4.55 -10.13
C LYS A 8 2.79 -3.25 -10.91
N VAL A 9 3.94 -2.59 -10.74
CA VAL A 9 4.26 -1.35 -11.45
C VAL A 9 4.46 -1.63 -12.94
N VAL A 10 5.16 -2.72 -13.28
CA VAL A 10 5.34 -3.15 -14.67
C VAL A 10 3.99 -3.53 -15.31
N ALA A 11 3.12 -4.23 -14.58
CA ALA A 11 1.77 -4.54 -15.05
C ALA A 11 0.95 -3.27 -15.32
N PHE A 12 1.04 -2.27 -14.44
CA PHE A 12 0.41 -0.97 -14.63
C PHE A 12 0.92 -0.26 -15.90
N ASP A 13 2.23 -0.15 -16.08
CA ASP A 13 2.82 0.48 -17.27
C ASP A 13 2.47 -0.26 -18.57
N THR A 14 2.35 -1.59 -18.50
CA THR A 14 1.96 -2.44 -19.64
C THR A 14 0.48 -2.28 -19.99
N LEU A 15 -0.39 -1.97 -19.03
CA LEU A 15 -1.81 -1.76 -19.28
C LEU A 15 -2.06 -0.56 -20.21
N PHE A 16 -1.21 0.47 -20.14
CA PHE A 16 -1.43 1.75 -20.83
C PHE A 16 -0.53 1.95 -22.06
N THR A 17 -0.17 0.85 -22.71
CA THR A 17 0.64 0.86 -23.92
C THR A 17 0.01 0.04 -25.03
N THR A 18 0.54 0.17 -26.24
CA THR A 18 0.10 -0.58 -27.43
C THR A 18 1.30 -1.14 -28.17
N ASN A 19 1.09 -2.11 -29.06
CA ASN A 19 2.18 -2.67 -29.87
C ASN A 19 2.99 -1.57 -30.60
N HIS A 20 2.32 -0.56 -31.15
CA HIS A 20 3.00 0.54 -31.82
C HIS A 20 3.79 1.45 -30.87
N ILE A 21 3.25 1.74 -29.67
CA ILE A 21 3.99 2.48 -28.63
C ILE A 21 5.24 1.69 -28.22
N GLN A 22 5.12 0.38 -28.05
CA GLN A 22 6.26 -0.49 -27.68
C GLN A 22 7.33 -0.53 -28.79
N MET A 23 6.92 -0.59 -30.07
CA MET A 23 7.86 -0.46 -31.19
C MET A 23 8.63 0.86 -31.14
N LEU A 24 7.98 1.98 -30.81
CA LEU A 24 8.66 3.27 -30.66
C LEU A 24 9.63 3.29 -29.47
N LYS A 25 9.31 2.62 -28.36
CA LYS A 25 10.24 2.46 -27.24
C LYS A 25 11.49 1.66 -27.63
N VAL A 26 11.32 0.63 -28.46
CA VAL A 26 12.47 -0.11 -29.01
C VAL A 26 13.27 0.79 -29.95
N LEU A 27 12.62 1.53 -30.84
CA LEU A 27 13.29 2.46 -31.75
C LEU A 27 14.11 3.52 -30.99
N LEU A 28 13.55 4.06 -29.89
CA LEU A 28 14.17 5.09 -29.05
C LEU A 28 15.60 4.70 -28.63
N THR A 29 15.86 3.44 -28.31
CA THR A 29 17.18 3.00 -27.83
C THR A 29 18.27 3.05 -28.91
N TYR A 30 17.90 3.17 -30.19
CA TYR A 30 18.82 3.28 -31.33
C TYR A 30 19.03 4.71 -31.83
N LEU A 31 18.29 5.69 -31.30
CA LEU A 31 18.36 7.08 -31.73
C LEU A 31 19.49 7.85 -31.03
N ASP A 32 19.96 8.94 -31.66
CA ASP A 32 20.89 9.86 -31.04
C ASP A 32 20.25 10.63 -29.86
N PRO A 33 21.03 11.15 -28.90
CA PRO A 33 20.49 11.78 -27.70
C PRO A 33 19.58 13.00 -27.95
N ALA A 34 19.73 13.70 -29.08
CA ALA A 34 18.87 14.83 -29.40
C ALA A 34 17.48 14.34 -29.86
N ALA A 35 17.43 13.34 -30.74
CA ALA A 35 16.19 12.70 -31.16
C ALA A 35 15.50 11.93 -30.03
N GLN A 36 16.28 11.29 -29.14
CA GLN A 36 15.75 10.54 -27.99
C GLN A 36 14.83 11.40 -27.10
N LYS A 37 15.22 12.66 -26.84
CA LYS A 37 14.41 13.57 -26.00
C LYS A 37 13.02 13.79 -26.61
N SER A 38 12.96 14.14 -27.89
CA SER A 38 11.70 14.42 -28.59
C SER A 38 10.83 13.16 -28.69
N ILE A 39 11.43 12.02 -29.03
CA ILE A 39 10.69 10.75 -29.14
C ILE A 39 10.22 10.24 -27.77
N ALA A 40 11.00 10.40 -26.70
CA ALA A 40 10.58 10.03 -25.35
C ALA A 40 9.35 10.83 -24.89
N VAL A 41 9.32 12.14 -25.14
CA VAL A 41 8.16 12.99 -24.84
C VAL A 41 6.95 12.56 -25.69
N TYR A 42 7.17 12.27 -26.97
CA TYR A 42 6.10 11.80 -27.86
C TYR A 42 5.51 10.46 -27.41
N ILE A 43 6.35 9.50 -27.02
CA ILE A 43 5.91 8.21 -26.45
C ILE A 43 5.03 8.45 -25.22
N LYS A 44 5.46 9.31 -24.28
CA LYS A 44 4.67 9.61 -23.07
C LYS A 44 3.33 10.26 -23.39
N TRP A 45 3.29 11.14 -24.40
CA TRP A 45 2.04 11.71 -24.88
C TRP A 45 1.11 10.64 -25.47
N MET A 46 1.63 9.68 -26.25
CA MET A 46 0.83 8.59 -26.79
C MET A 46 0.30 7.65 -25.70
N GLU A 47 1.09 7.34 -24.67
CA GLU A 47 0.63 6.56 -23.50
C GLU A 47 -0.51 7.29 -22.77
N LEU A 48 -0.40 8.61 -22.59
CA LEU A 48 -1.46 9.41 -21.99
C LEU A 48 -2.74 9.40 -22.85
N GLN A 49 -2.62 9.61 -24.17
CA GLN A 49 -3.77 9.54 -25.07
C GLN A 49 -4.45 8.17 -25.03
N TYR A 50 -3.66 7.10 -25.02
CA TYR A 50 -4.18 5.75 -24.91
C TYR A 50 -4.91 5.54 -23.58
N THR A 51 -4.31 5.95 -22.46
CA THR A 51 -4.92 5.90 -21.12
C THR A 51 -6.28 6.59 -21.09
N LEU A 52 -6.37 7.81 -21.61
CA LEU A 52 -7.63 8.55 -21.68
C LEU A 52 -8.66 7.83 -22.55
N SER A 53 -8.25 7.31 -23.71
CA SER A 53 -9.13 6.55 -24.60
C SER A 53 -9.64 5.25 -23.96
N PHE A 54 -8.79 4.58 -23.18
CA PHE A 54 -9.11 3.34 -22.48
C PHE A 54 -10.24 3.55 -21.48
N PHE A 55 -10.13 4.57 -20.61
CA PHE A 55 -11.20 4.86 -19.63
C PHE A 55 -12.49 5.39 -20.27
N ARG A 56 -12.39 6.10 -21.39
CA ARG A 56 -13.59 6.50 -22.16
C ARG A 56 -14.32 5.29 -22.74
N ARG A 57 -13.58 4.27 -23.19
CA ARG A 57 -14.14 3.03 -23.74
C ARG A 57 -14.66 2.09 -22.66
N TYR A 58 -14.04 2.10 -21.50
CA TYR A 58 -14.37 1.25 -20.36
C TYR A 58 -14.59 2.09 -19.10
N PRO A 59 -15.73 2.81 -18.99
CA PRO A 59 -16.00 3.73 -17.86
C PRO A 59 -16.11 3.02 -16.50
N GLY A 60 -16.29 1.70 -16.49
CA GLY A 60 -16.27 0.87 -15.28
C GLY A 60 -14.99 0.05 -15.08
N ALA A 61 -13.95 0.27 -15.89
CA ALA A 61 -12.68 -0.42 -15.71
C ALA A 61 -12.06 -0.04 -14.37
N SER A 62 -11.97 -1.00 -13.46
CA SER A 62 -11.18 -0.88 -12.25
C SER A 62 -9.77 -1.37 -12.55
N ILE A 63 -8.76 -0.52 -12.33
CA ILE A 63 -7.34 -0.95 -12.37
C ILE A 63 -7.00 -1.79 -11.11
N ARG A 64 -7.96 -2.01 -10.20
CA ARG A 64 -7.71 -2.83 -9.02
C ARG A 64 -7.63 -4.30 -9.43
N GLY A 65 -6.41 -4.85 -9.36
CA GLY A 65 -6.18 -6.28 -9.19
C GLY A 65 -6.42 -6.77 -7.75
N LEU A 66 -7.08 -5.98 -6.89
CA LEU A 66 -7.45 -6.40 -5.54
C LEU A 66 -8.78 -7.16 -5.60
N PRO A 67 -8.87 -8.37 -5.02
CA PRO A 67 -10.14 -9.05 -4.79
C PRO A 67 -11.10 -8.10 -4.06
N LYS A 68 -12.36 -8.11 -4.47
CA LYS A 68 -13.39 -7.20 -3.98
C LYS A 68 -13.75 -7.40 -2.48
N GLU A 69 -13.08 -8.32 -1.79
CA GLU A 69 -13.50 -8.83 -0.47
C GLU A 69 -12.37 -8.99 0.58
N GLU A 70 -11.11 -8.67 0.29
CA GLU A 70 -10.11 -8.55 1.37
C GLU A 70 -10.21 -7.14 1.96
N SER A 71 -10.38 -7.05 3.28
CA SER A 71 -10.29 -5.80 4.02
C SER A 71 -9.01 -5.05 3.59
N PHE A 72 -9.13 -3.74 3.40
CA PHE A 72 -7.98 -2.93 2.98
C PHE A 72 -6.90 -2.98 4.07
N ASP A 73 -5.80 -3.67 3.78
CA ASP A 73 -4.64 -3.76 4.68
C ASP A 73 -3.66 -2.61 4.41
N ALA A 74 -3.80 -1.56 5.22
CA ALA A 74 -2.96 -0.37 5.14
C ALA A 74 -1.49 -0.67 5.51
N ALA A 75 -1.23 -1.65 6.38
CA ALA A 75 0.13 -2.01 6.79
C ALA A 75 0.85 -2.75 5.67
N ARG A 76 0.16 -3.68 4.99
CA ARG A 76 0.66 -4.34 3.77
C ARG A 76 0.89 -3.35 2.64
N LEU A 77 0.02 -2.35 2.47
CA LEU A 77 0.26 -1.28 1.50
C LEU A 77 1.57 -0.53 1.79
N CYS A 78 1.86 -0.23 3.07
CA CYS A 78 3.13 0.40 3.44
C CYS A 78 4.32 -0.46 3.02
N ASP A 79 4.25 -1.78 3.25
CA ASP A 79 5.32 -2.70 2.84
C ASP A 79 5.53 -2.73 1.33
N GLU A 80 4.44 -2.71 0.55
CA GLU A 80 4.52 -2.69 -0.92
C GLU A 80 5.09 -1.37 -1.47
N MET A 81 4.94 -0.26 -0.73
CA MET A 81 5.47 1.05 -1.12
C MET A 81 6.95 1.25 -0.74
N LEU A 82 7.44 0.58 0.32
CA LEU A 82 8.81 0.72 0.83
C LEU A 82 9.93 0.66 -0.23
N PRO A 83 9.89 -0.22 -1.25
CA PRO A 83 10.93 -0.30 -2.27
C PRO A 83 11.11 0.98 -3.09
N TYR A 84 10.06 1.82 -3.17
CA TYR A 84 10.02 3.01 -4.01
C TYR A 84 10.37 4.31 -3.26
N CYS A 85 10.47 4.24 -1.93
CA CYS A 85 10.74 5.39 -1.07
C CYS A 85 12.22 5.76 -1.01
N ALA A 86 12.51 7.06 -0.92
CA ALA A 86 13.81 7.58 -0.49
C ALA A 86 14.09 7.24 0.99
N PRO A 87 15.35 7.30 1.47
CA PRO A 87 15.71 6.87 2.84
C PRO A 87 14.86 7.54 3.93
N ARG A 88 14.66 8.86 3.84
CA ARG A 88 13.82 9.61 4.78
C ARG A 88 12.35 9.20 4.74
N GLU A 89 11.84 8.90 3.55
CA GLU A 89 10.45 8.46 3.35
C GLU A 89 10.23 7.06 3.93
N LYS A 90 11.24 6.18 3.88
CA LYS A 90 11.16 4.84 4.48
C LYS A 90 10.95 4.90 5.99
N GLU A 91 11.68 5.76 6.70
CA GLU A 91 11.54 5.92 8.15
C GLU A 91 10.14 6.43 8.53
N GLN A 92 9.63 7.41 7.77
CA GLN A 92 8.28 7.94 7.98
C GLN A 92 7.21 6.89 7.70
N LEU A 93 7.37 6.13 6.61
CA LEU A 93 6.43 5.10 6.21
C LEU A 93 6.42 3.91 7.17
N GLN A 94 7.58 3.52 7.70
CA GLN A 94 7.69 2.51 8.76
C GLN A 94 7.04 2.99 10.06
N SER A 95 7.25 4.25 10.44
CA SER A 95 6.60 4.82 11.62
C SER A 95 5.07 4.80 11.48
N MET A 96 4.55 5.17 10.30
CA MET A 96 3.12 5.09 10.00
C MET A 96 2.61 3.65 10.04
N LYS A 97 3.36 2.69 9.47
CA LYS A 97 3.02 1.26 9.52
C LYS A 97 2.89 0.77 10.97
N ASN A 98 3.86 1.09 11.82
CA ASN A 98 3.85 0.68 13.23
C ASN A 98 2.64 1.27 13.97
N MET A 99 2.31 2.53 13.71
CA MET A 99 1.12 3.16 14.28
C MET A 99 -0.17 2.45 13.84
N LEU A 100 -0.30 2.11 12.56
CA LEU A 100 -1.47 1.39 12.02
C LEU A 100 -1.62 0.01 12.66
N GLN A 101 -0.52 -0.73 12.81
CA GLN A 101 -0.54 -2.06 13.46
C GLN A 101 -0.90 -1.95 14.94
N ASN A 102 -0.36 -0.97 15.65
CA ASN A 102 -0.69 -0.74 17.06
C ASN A 102 -2.18 -0.42 17.24
N LEU A 103 -2.77 0.37 16.33
CA LEU A 103 -4.21 0.67 16.36
C LEU A 103 -5.06 -0.56 16.07
N SER A 104 -4.69 -1.39 15.10
CA SER A 104 -5.37 -2.67 14.81
C SER A 104 -5.34 -3.59 16.02
N ASN A 105 -4.16 -3.78 16.62
CA ASN A 105 -3.99 -4.63 17.79
C ASN A 105 -4.79 -4.11 19.00
N ALA A 106 -4.84 -2.78 19.19
CA ALA A 106 -5.63 -2.18 20.26
C ALA A 106 -7.14 -2.35 20.03
N GLN A 107 -7.60 -2.28 18.78
CA GLN A 107 -9.00 -2.55 18.42
C GLN A 107 -9.38 -4.00 18.71
N GLU A 108 -8.56 -4.96 18.27
CA GLU A 108 -8.78 -6.39 18.54
C GLU A 108 -8.81 -6.70 20.05
N MET A 109 -7.91 -6.07 20.82
CA MET A 109 -7.91 -6.21 22.28
C MET A 109 -9.17 -5.63 22.93
N MET A 110 -9.67 -4.48 22.44
CA MET A 110 -10.93 -3.90 22.92
C MET A 110 -12.13 -4.78 22.58
N GLU A 111 -12.18 -5.37 21.39
CA GLU A 111 -13.24 -6.29 20.98
C GLU A 111 -13.22 -7.57 21.84
N MET A 112 -12.04 -8.14 22.08
CA MET A 112 -11.88 -9.30 22.97
C MET A 112 -12.33 -8.99 24.40
N MET A 113 -12.00 -7.80 24.92
CA MET A 113 -12.44 -7.36 26.25
C MET A 113 -13.97 -7.19 26.32
N GLN A 114 -14.60 -6.67 25.27
CA GLN A 114 -16.06 -6.56 25.18
C GLN A 114 -16.72 -7.93 25.15
N MET A 115 -16.23 -8.85 24.33
CA MET A 115 -16.75 -10.22 24.26
C MET A 115 -16.61 -10.95 25.60
N MET A 116 -15.46 -10.81 26.26
CA MET A 116 -15.24 -11.41 27.58
C MET A 116 -16.20 -10.86 28.63
N LYS A 117 -16.47 -9.54 28.58
CA LYS A 117 -17.42 -8.88 29.48
C LYS A 117 -18.87 -9.32 29.23
N GLU A 118 -19.24 -9.60 27.99
CA GLU A 118 -20.56 -10.16 27.65
C GLU A 118 -20.72 -11.61 28.10
N LEU A 119 -19.64 -12.42 28.02
CA LEU A 119 -19.64 -13.82 28.45
C LEU A 119 -19.56 -13.99 29.98
N PHE A 120 -18.96 -13.05 30.70
CA PHE A 120 -18.87 -13.03 32.17
C PHE A 120 -19.41 -11.72 32.75
N PRO A 121 -20.75 -11.55 32.79
CA PRO A 121 -21.39 -10.40 33.40
C PRO A 121 -21.36 -10.56 34.92
N GLU A 122 -20.38 -9.91 35.56
CA GLU A 122 -20.26 -9.67 37.00
C GLU A 122 -20.12 -10.92 37.90
N GLY A 123 -18.87 -11.23 38.29
CA GLY A 123 -18.64 -12.06 39.48
C GLY A 123 -17.21 -12.59 39.65
N GLU A 124 -16.54 -12.98 38.57
CA GLU A 124 -15.18 -13.50 38.62
C GLU A 124 -14.39 -12.93 37.44
N ASN A 125 -13.57 -11.91 37.70
CA ASN A 125 -12.62 -11.36 36.73
C ASN A 125 -11.35 -12.25 36.75
N PRO A 126 -11.08 -13.12 35.76
CA PRO A 126 -9.92 -14.00 35.78
C PRO A 126 -8.58 -13.25 35.60
N PHE A 127 -8.65 -11.97 35.21
CA PHE A 127 -7.50 -11.12 34.89
C PHE A 127 -7.44 -9.85 35.75
N GLN A 128 -8.14 -9.81 36.90
CA GLN A 128 -8.19 -8.57 37.71
C GLN A 128 -6.83 -8.10 38.23
N GLY A 129 -5.85 -9.01 38.32
CA GLY A 129 -4.44 -8.66 38.56
C GLY A 129 -3.71 -8.25 37.27
N ASP A 130 -3.78 -9.08 36.23
CA ASP A 130 -2.94 -8.92 35.03
C ASP A 130 -3.38 -7.80 34.08
N ALA A 131 -4.68 -7.54 33.93
CA ALA A 131 -5.15 -6.55 32.96
C ALA A 131 -4.79 -5.11 33.38
N ALA A 132 -4.81 -4.82 34.68
CA ALA A 132 -4.39 -3.53 35.22
C ALA A 132 -2.87 -3.33 35.08
N ASP A 133 -2.09 -4.39 35.26
CA ASP A 133 -0.63 -4.37 35.09
C ASP A 133 -0.20 -4.25 33.62
N ILE A 134 -0.92 -4.89 32.69
CA ILE A 134 -0.68 -4.75 31.25
C ILE A 134 -1.02 -3.33 30.76
N LEU A 135 -2.14 -2.75 31.22
CA LEU A 135 -2.51 -1.37 30.91
C LEU A 135 -1.53 -0.36 31.53
N SER A 136 -1.07 -0.62 32.75
CA SER A 136 -0.03 0.17 33.42
C SER A 136 1.30 0.11 32.65
N GLY A 137 1.72 -1.08 32.21
CA GLY A 137 2.94 -1.29 31.44
C GLY A 137 2.92 -0.61 30.07
N LEU A 138 1.78 -0.62 29.38
CA LEU A 138 1.58 0.12 28.13
C LEU A 138 1.63 1.64 28.38
N SER A 139 1.01 2.14 29.45
CA SER A 139 1.07 3.57 29.79
C SER A 139 2.47 4.06 30.12
N GLY A 140 3.31 3.21 30.73
CA GLY A 140 4.70 3.51 31.05
C GLY A 140 5.61 3.61 29.82
N MET A 141 5.31 2.85 28.76
CA MET A 141 6.07 2.93 27.50
C MET A 141 5.83 4.23 26.72
N PHE A 142 4.69 4.91 26.92
CA PHE A 142 4.38 6.19 26.27
C PHE A 142 4.86 7.42 27.06
N GLN A 143 5.41 7.25 28.26
CA GLN A 143 5.86 8.36 29.11
C GLN A 143 7.39 8.56 29.18
N ASN A 144 8.21 7.64 28.68
CA ASN A 144 9.65 7.84 28.66
C ASN A 144 10.12 8.50 27.36
N LYS A 145 10.59 9.73 27.57
CA LYS A 145 11.19 10.69 26.67
C LYS A 145 12.57 10.26 26.16
#